data_AF-A0A1V6HTJ0-F1
#
_entry.id   AF-A0A1V6HTJ0-F1
#
_cell.length_a   1.000
_cell.length_b   1.000
_cell.length_c   1.000
_cell.angle_alpha   90.00
_cell.angle_beta   90.00
_cell.angle_gamma   90.00
#
_symmetry.space_group_name_H-M   'P 1'
#
loop_
_entity.id
_entity.type
_entity.pdbx_description
1 polymer ?
#
loop_
_entity_poly.entity_id
_entity_poly.type
_entity_poly.pdbx_seq_one_letter_code
_entity_poly.pdbx_strand_id
1 'polypeptide(L)'
;MLDKLPKKQQAEARALLCEIPYAETRQEAEAKRDGFIERFGKAYPAAAKCLFADWDRMVTFYGYPKEHWKHLRTTNIVESPFASVRLRTSAAKRFKKVASATALIWRVLLVAEKSFRRLDHAALLAEVAEGAKYIDGVRVVEEITDRNREAVA
;
A
#
# COMPACT_ATOMS: atom_id res chain seq x y z
N MET A 1 -13.84 -6.85 0.18
CA MET A 1 -13.64 -7.80 -0.94
C MET A 1 -13.90 -9.25 -0.52
N LEU A 2 -13.16 -9.81 0.46
CA LEU A 2 -13.40 -11.19 0.94
C LEU A 2 -14.82 -11.44 1.49
N ASP A 3 -15.45 -10.41 2.05
CA ASP A 3 -16.84 -10.40 2.51
C ASP A 3 -17.86 -10.59 1.37
N LYS A 4 -17.44 -10.41 0.11
CA LYS A 4 -18.27 -10.62 -1.09
C LYS A 4 -18.20 -12.05 -1.65
N LEU A 5 -17.45 -12.94 -0.98
CA LEU A 5 -17.26 -14.33 -1.37
C LEU A 5 -17.83 -15.28 -0.30
N PRO A 6 -18.33 -16.47 -0.66
CA PRO A 6 -18.75 -17.48 0.31
C PRO A 6 -17.57 -17.91 1.20
N LYS A 7 -17.83 -18.15 2.49
CA LYS A 7 -16.81 -18.53 3.48
C LYS A 7 -15.89 -19.68 3.02
N LYS A 8 -16.45 -20.67 2.32
CA LYS A 8 -15.71 -21.83 1.80
C LYS A 8 -14.60 -21.45 0.80
N GLN A 9 -14.77 -20.35 0.06
CA GLN A 9 -13.84 -19.89 -0.97
C GLN A 9 -12.91 -18.77 -0.49
N GLN A 10 -13.17 -18.19 0.68
CA GLN A 10 -12.38 -17.07 1.21
C GLN A 10 -10.92 -17.45 1.48
N ALA A 11 -10.63 -18.69 1.84
CA ALA A 11 -9.25 -19.14 2.05
C ALA A 11 -8.43 -19.13 0.76
N GLU A 12 -8.95 -19.75 -0.32
CA GLU A 12 -8.35 -19.74 -1.66
C GLU A 12 -8.24 -18.31 -2.19
N ALA A 13 -9.32 -17.53 -2.12
CA ALA A 13 -9.33 -16.16 -2.60
C ALA A 13 -8.32 -15.27 -1.85
N ARG A 14 -8.19 -15.44 -0.52
CA ARG A 14 -7.21 -14.71 0.27
C ARG A 14 -5.78 -15.05 -0.15
N ALA A 15 -5.47 -16.31 -0.40
CA ALA A 15 -4.14 -16.72 -0.85
C ALA A 15 -3.78 -16.02 -2.17
N LEU A 16 -4.66 -16.11 -3.17
CA LEU A 16 -4.45 -15.49 -4.48
C LEU A 16 -4.33 -13.96 -4.39
N LEU A 17 -5.19 -13.29 -3.61
CA LEU A 17 -5.10 -11.84 -3.41
C LEU A 17 -3.82 -11.42 -2.70
N CYS A 18 -3.34 -12.24 -1.76
CA CYS A 18 -2.09 -11.99 -1.06
C CYS A 18 -0.87 -12.13 -1.97
N GLU A 19 -0.93 -12.86 -3.08
CA GLU A 19 0.18 -13.01 -4.03
C GLU A 19 0.33 -11.82 -4.98
N ILE A 20 -0.77 -11.15 -5.32
CA ILE A 20 -0.80 -10.04 -6.29
C ILE A 20 0.24 -8.95 -5.98
N PRO A 21 0.25 -8.32 -4.77
CA PRO A 21 1.20 -7.24 -4.50
C PRO A 21 2.64 -7.73 -4.32
N TYR A 22 2.88 -9.04 -4.25
CA TYR A 22 4.23 -9.62 -4.15
C TYR A 22 4.80 -10.06 -5.50
N ALA A 23 4.09 -9.81 -6.61
CA ALA A 23 4.65 -9.94 -7.94
C ALA A 23 5.86 -9.00 -8.15
N GLU A 24 6.81 -9.42 -8.98
CA GLU A 24 8.06 -8.68 -9.21
C GLU A 24 7.86 -7.46 -10.11
N THR A 25 6.80 -7.47 -10.92
CA THR A 25 6.42 -6.37 -11.83
C THR A 25 4.92 -6.08 -11.75
N ARG A 26 4.54 -4.86 -12.15
CA ARG A 26 3.14 -4.48 -12.29
C ARG A 26 2.41 -5.38 -13.30
N GLN A 27 3.06 -5.75 -14.39
CA GLN A 27 2.48 -6.63 -15.41
C GLN A 27 2.15 -8.02 -14.84
N GLU A 28 3.04 -8.60 -14.04
CA GLU A 28 2.79 -9.88 -13.38
C GLU A 28 1.66 -9.75 -12.34
N ALA A 29 1.58 -8.65 -11.60
CA ALA A 29 0.46 -8.38 -10.70
C ALA A 29 -0.88 -8.31 -11.45
N GLU A 30 -0.89 -7.67 -12.62
CA GLU A 30 -2.07 -7.59 -13.51
C GLU A 30 -2.47 -8.97 -14.04
N ALA A 31 -1.52 -9.80 -14.44
CA ALA A 31 -1.79 -11.19 -14.84
C ALA A 31 -2.41 -12.01 -13.69
N LYS A 32 -1.90 -11.87 -12.46
CA LYS A 32 -2.48 -12.53 -11.27
C LYS A 32 -3.89 -12.02 -10.95
N ARG A 33 -4.14 -10.71 -11.10
CA ARG A 33 -5.49 -10.13 -10.98
C ARG A 33 -6.42 -10.76 -12.00
N ASP A 34 -6.00 -10.84 -13.27
CA ASP A 34 -6.86 -11.35 -14.33
C ASP A 34 -7.19 -12.83 -14.12
N GLY A 35 -6.22 -13.63 -13.66
CA GLY A 35 -6.48 -15.01 -13.23
C GLY A 35 -7.46 -15.11 -12.05
N PHE A 36 -7.37 -14.20 -11.06
CA PHE A 36 -8.35 -14.12 -9.98
C PHE A 36 -9.76 -13.80 -10.50
N ILE A 37 -9.87 -12.86 -11.44
CA ILE A 37 -11.14 -12.44 -12.05
C ILE A 37 -11.73 -13.54 -12.92
N GLU A 38 -10.92 -14.28 -13.66
CA GLU A 38 -11.39 -15.46 -14.42
C GLU A 38 -11.97 -16.51 -13.48
N ARG A 39 -11.30 -16.76 -12.35
CA ARG A 39 -11.71 -17.76 -11.37
C ARG A 39 -13.00 -17.41 -10.63
N PHE A 40 -13.13 -16.17 -10.16
CA PHE A 40 -14.22 -15.76 -9.25
C PHE A 40 -15.19 -14.74 -9.87
N GLY A 41 -14.76 -13.95 -10.85
CA GLY A 41 -15.48 -12.79 -11.34
C GLY A 41 -16.83 -13.12 -11.99
N LYS A 42 -16.93 -14.25 -12.70
CA LYS A 42 -18.21 -14.67 -13.31
C LYS A 42 -19.27 -15.03 -12.27
N ALA A 43 -18.87 -15.72 -11.20
CA ALA A 43 -19.78 -16.12 -10.12
C ALA A 43 -20.02 -14.99 -9.10
N TYR A 44 -19.04 -14.11 -8.91
CA TYR A 44 -19.05 -13.05 -7.89
C TYR A 44 -18.64 -11.70 -8.49
N PRO A 45 -19.48 -11.09 -9.34
CA PRO A 45 -19.15 -9.84 -10.03
C PRO A 45 -18.90 -8.66 -9.05
N ALA A 46 -19.49 -8.71 -7.85
CA ALA A 46 -19.23 -7.70 -6.81
C ALA A 46 -17.79 -7.75 -6.28
N ALA A 47 -17.18 -8.95 -6.19
CA ALA A 47 -15.78 -9.10 -5.77
C ALA A 47 -14.83 -8.54 -6.83
N ALA A 48 -15.12 -8.80 -8.11
CA ALA A 48 -14.40 -8.23 -9.24
C ALA A 48 -14.47 -6.70 -9.26
N LYS A 49 -15.68 -6.13 -9.16
CA LYS A 49 -15.88 -4.68 -9.11
C LYS A 49 -15.10 -4.02 -7.97
N CYS A 50 -15.09 -4.66 -6.80
CA CYS A 50 -14.34 -4.17 -5.64
C CYS A 50 -12.82 -4.15 -5.91
N LEU A 51 -12.27 -5.17 -6.58
CA LEU A 51 -10.84 -5.24 -6.89
C LEU A 51 -10.43 -4.15 -7.90
N PHE A 52 -11.23 -3.94 -8.94
CA PHE A 52 -10.95 -2.92 -9.96
C PHE A 52 -11.10 -1.49 -9.44
N ALA A 53 -12.02 -1.24 -8.50
CA ALA A 53 -12.28 0.11 -7.99
C ALA A 53 -11.05 0.76 -7.33
N ASP A 54 -10.19 -0.04 -6.67
CA ASP A 54 -8.99 0.45 -5.99
C ASP A 54 -7.69 -0.05 -6.67
N TRP A 55 -7.78 -0.59 -7.89
CA TRP A 55 -6.63 -1.23 -8.55
C TRP A 55 -5.43 -0.30 -8.69
N ASP A 56 -5.64 0.89 -9.25
CA ASP A 56 -4.55 1.85 -9.51
C ASP A 56 -3.82 2.23 -8.21
N ARG A 57 -4.58 2.40 -7.12
CA ARG A 57 -4.02 2.68 -5.79
C ARG A 57 -3.21 1.50 -5.26
N MET A 58 -3.69 0.28 -5.48
CA MET A 58 -3.03 -0.94 -5.01
C MET A 58 -1.69 -1.18 -5.70
N VAL A 59 -1.56 -0.80 -6.98
CA VAL A 59 -0.31 -1.00 -7.76
C VAL A 59 0.57 0.25 -7.85
N THR A 60 0.19 1.36 -7.20
CA THR A 60 0.98 2.61 -7.27
C THR A 60 2.41 2.41 -6.74
N PHE A 61 2.61 1.49 -5.79
CA PHE A 61 3.94 1.25 -5.19
C PHE A 61 5.00 0.80 -6.22
N TYR A 62 4.61 0.19 -7.36
CA TYR A 62 5.55 -0.17 -8.43
C TYR A 62 6.27 1.04 -9.05
N GLY A 63 5.71 2.24 -8.88
CA GLY A 63 6.31 3.51 -9.30
C GLY A 63 7.30 4.12 -8.30
N TYR A 64 7.68 3.38 -7.26
CA TYR A 64 8.65 3.80 -6.23
C TYR A 64 9.81 2.81 -6.14
N PRO A 65 10.95 3.18 -5.53
CA PRO A 65 12.08 2.27 -5.35
C PRO A 65 11.67 0.91 -4.78
N LYS A 66 12.23 -0.16 -5.34
CA LYS A 66 11.91 -1.55 -4.94
C LYS A 66 12.14 -1.78 -3.45
N GLU A 67 13.14 -1.12 -2.90
CA GLU A 67 13.54 -1.14 -1.49
C GLU A 67 12.42 -0.63 -0.57
N HIS A 68 11.58 0.29 -1.06
CA HIS A 68 10.47 0.87 -0.29
C HIS A 68 9.20 0.01 -0.34
N TRP A 69 9.08 -0.91 -1.28
CA TRP A 69 7.85 -1.70 -1.49
C TRP A 69 7.40 -2.46 -0.24
N LYS A 70 8.34 -2.96 0.56
CA LYS A 70 8.03 -3.64 1.83
C LYS A 70 7.26 -2.75 2.81
N HIS A 71 7.53 -1.44 2.79
CA HIS A 71 6.89 -0.47 3.65
C HIS A 71 5.59 0.06 3.04
N LEU A 72 5.54 0.22 1.72
CA LEU A 72 4.38 0.75 1.00
C LEU A 72 3.22 -0.26 0.86
N ARG A 73 3.54 -1.56 0.75
CA ARG A 73 2.52 -2.61 0.57
C ARG A 73 1.79 -3.02 1.85
N THR A 74 2.24 -2.56 3.02
CA THR A 74 1.67 -2.99 4.30
C THR A 74 0.90 -1.88 4.99
N THR A 75 -0.30 -2.19 5.48
CA THR A 75 -1.08 -1.30 6.33
C THR A 75 -0.64 -1.33 7.80
N ASN A 76 0.28 -2.22 8.18
CA ASN A 76 0.73 -2.40 9.56
C ASN A 76 1.29 -1.11 10.18
N ILE A 77 1.91 -0.23 9.39
CA ILE A 77 2.44 1.05 9.87
C ILE A 77 1.33 1.94 10.45
N VAL A 78 0.10 1.80 9.98
CA VAL A 78 -1.09 2.46 10.53
C VAL A 78 -1.79 1.52 11.51
N GLU A 79 -2.05 0.26 11.15
CA GLU A 79 -2.89 -0.61 11.96
C GLU A 79 -2.29 -0.95 13.34
N SER A 80 -0.97 -1.19 13.42
CA SER A 80 -0.27 -1.56 14.65
C SER A 80 -0.31 -0.48 15.74
N PRO A 81 0.13 0.77 15.49
CA PRO A 81 0.04 1.82 16.51
C PRO A 81 -1.41 2.12 16.90
N PHE A 82 -2.35 2.12 15.93
CA PHE A 82 -3.77 2.36 16.24
C PHE A 82 -4.43 1.20 16.99
N ALA A 83 -3.94 -0.03 16.87
CA ALA A 83 -4.39 -1.14 17.73
C ALA A 83 -4.05 -0.88 19.20
N SER A 84 -2.85 -0.39 19.48
CA SER A 84 -2.43 0.01 20.84
C SER A 84 -3.28 1.15 21.39
N VAL A 85 -3.62 2.14 20.55
CA VAL A 85 -4.53 3.24 20.91
C VAL A 85 -5.91 2.71 21.26
N ARG A 86 -6.51 1.85 20.41
CA ARG A 86 -7.83 1.24 20.67
C ARG A 86 -7.87 0.43 21.96
N LEU A 87 -6.81 -0.33 22.24
CA LEU A 87 -6.70 -1.10 23.48
C LEU A 87 -6.70 -0.20 24.73
N ARG A 88 -5.93 0.89 24.71
CA ARG A 88 -5.81 1.80 25.86
C ARG A 88 -7.03 2.71 26.03
N THR A 89 -7.64 3.14 24.93
CA THR A 89 -8.83 4.00 24.96
C THR A 89 -10.10 3.23 25.36
N SER A 90 -10.25 1.97 24.94
CA SER A 90 -11.38 1.12 25.37
C SER A 90 -11.29 0.76 26.86
N ALA A 91 -10.08 0.49 27.37
CA ALA A 91 -9.85 0.24 28.80
C ALA A 91 -10.17 1.46 29.69
N ALA A 92 -9.98 2.68 29.19
CA ALA A 92 -10.17 3.90 29.96
C ALA A 92 -11.65 4.25 30.28
N LYS A 93 -12.62 3.52 29.70
CA LYS A 93 -14.09 3.51 29.91
C LYS A 93 -14.89 4.84 30.04
N ARG A 94 -14.30 6.00 30.34
CA ARG A 94 -14.99 7.32 30.33
C ARG A 94 -13.98 8.48 30.37
N PHE A 95 -13.60 9.01 29.21
CA PHE A 95 -13.00 10.33 29.14
C PHE A 95 -14.09 11.39 29.36
N LYS A 96 -13.98 12.20 30.40
CA LYS A 96 -14.94 13.29 30.68
C LYS A 96 -14.77 14.49 29.73
N LYS A 97 -13.60 14.63 29.11
CA LYS A 97 -13.24 15.71 28.19
C LYS A 97 -12.48 15.13 26.99
N VAL A 98 -12.73 15.66 25.81
CA VAL A 98 -12.02 15.28 24.57
C VAL A 98 -10.50 15.47 24.73
N ALA A 99 -10.08 16.59 25.33
CA ALA A 99 -8.67 16.88 25.57
C ALA A 99 -7.93 15.76 26.35
N SER A 100 -8.60 15.11 27.31
CA SER A 100 -8.03 14.00 28.06
C SER A 100 -7.83 12.75 27.20
N ALA A 101 -8.77 12.45 26.30
CA ALA A 101 -8.63 11.37 25.33
C ALA A 101 -7.50 11.68 24.34
N THR A 102 -7.44 12.90 23.81
CA THR A 102 -6.39 13.35 22.89
C THR A 102 -5.00 13.23 23.53
N ALA A 103 -4.84 13.65 24.78
CA ALA A 103 -3.57 13.54 25.50
C ALA A 103 -3.13 12.08 25.66
N LEU A 104 -4.06 11.16 25.96
CA LEU A 104 -3.74 9.73 26.03
C LEU A 104 -3.34 9.18 24.65
N ILE A 105 -4.12 9.48 23.60
CA ILE A 105 -3.83 9.03 22.23
C ILE A 105 -2.44 9.50 21.82
N TRP A 106 -2.14 10.78 21.98
CA TRP A 106 -0.83 11.36 21.70
C TRP A 106 0.28 10.63 22.46
N ARG A 107 0.11 10.40 23.78
CA ARG A 107 1.13 9.72 24.57
C ARG A 107 1.34 8.27 24.13
N VAL A 108 0.27 7.54 23.78
CA VAL A 108 0.38 6.17 23.28
C VAL A 108 1.10 6.13 21.93
N LEU A 109 0.81 7.07 21.03
CA LEU A 109 1.49 7.17 19.74
C LEU A 109 2.98 7.48 19.91
N LEU A 110 3.37 8.40 20.80
CA LEU A 110 4.78 8.66 21.11
C LEU A 110 5.53 7.45 21.68
N VAL A 111 4.84 6.57 22.40
CA VAL A 111 5.46 5.33 22.89
C VAL A 111 5.61 4.32 21.75
N ALA A 112 4.60 4.21 20.88
CA ALA A 112 4.64 3.32 19.72
C ALA A 112 5.72 3.74 18.70
N GLU A 113 5.90 5.04 18.47
CA GLU A 113 6.92 5.59 17.57
C GLU A 113 8.33 5.08 17.88
N LYS A 114 8.66 4.87 19.17
CA LYS A 114 9.98 4.41 19.60
C LYS A 114 10.37 3.02 19.07
N SER A 115 9.39 2.19 18.69
CA SER A 115 9.63 0.86 18.14
C SER A 115 9.45 0.80 16.62
N PHE A 116 9.22 1.94 15.96
CA PHE A 116 9.02 1.95 14.52
C PHE A 116 10.30 1.49 13.79
N ARG A 117 10.11 0.56 12.86
CA ARG A 117 11.17 0.13 11.96
C ARG A 117 11.52 1.31 11.05
N ARG A 118 12.81 1.60 10.90
CA ARG A 118 13.30 2.58 9.94
C ARG A 118 12.98 2.14 8.51
N LEU A 119 12.81 3.12 7.62
CA LEU A 119 12.63 2.87 6.20
C LEU A 119 13.91 2.24 5.62
N ASP A 120 13.75 1.14 4.91
CA ASP A 120 14.85 0.52 4.17
C ASP A 120 15.31 1.52 3.06
N HIS A 121 16.61 1.75 2.91
CA HIS A 121 17.19 2.66 1.89
C HIS A 121 16.62 4.09 1.91
N ALA A 122 16.64 4.73 3.08
CA ALA A 122 16.12 6.09 3.28
C ALA A 122 16.78 7.17 2.39
N ALA A 123 18.00 6.96 1.87
CA ALA A 123 18.66 7.89 0.98
C ALA A 123 17.88 8.13 -0.33
N LEU A 124 17.15 7.13 -0.81
CA LEU A 124 16.33 7.22 -2.03
C LEU A 124 15.08 8.11 -1.85
N LEU A 125 14.76 8.53 -0.62
CA LEU A 125 13.65 9.47 -0.40
C LEU A 125 13.89 10.82 -1.06
N ALA A 126 15.15 11.27 -1.17
CA ALA A 126 15.47 12.51 -1.85
C ALA A 126 15.07 12.45 -3.33
N GLU A 127 15.40 11.34 -4.01
CA GLU A 127 15.03 11.10 -5.41
C GLU A 127 13.50 11.10 -5.59
N VAL A 128 12.78 10.42 -4.69
CA VAL A 128 11.30 10.39 -4.72
C VAL A 128 10.72 11.80 -4.49
N ALA A 129 11.28 12.57 -3.56
CA ALA A 129 10.83 13.93 -3.27
C ALA A 129 11.09 14.91 -4.43
N GLU A 130 12.18 14.68 -5.18
CA GLU A 130 12.52 15.42 -6.39
C GLU A 130 11.69 14.99 -7.62
N GLY A 131 10.87 13.95 -7.49
CA GLY A 131 9.99 13.47 -8.54
C GLY A 131 10.64 12.51 -9.53
N ALA A 132 11.73 11.83 -9.14
CA ALA A 132 12.33 10.77 -9.96
C ALA A 132 11.30 9.69 -10.30
N LYS A 133 11.32 9.24 -11.56
CA LYS A 133 10.40 8.21 -12.06
C LYS A 133 11.01 6.83 -11.86
N TYR A 134 10.19 5.90 -11.37
CA TYR A 134 10.53 4.48 -11.29
C TYR A 134 9.52 3.67 -12.08
N ILE A 135 9.99 2.61 -12.72
CA ILE A 135 9.16 1.58 -13.36
C ILE A 135 9.59 0.25 -12.76
N ASP A 136 8.63 -0.47 -12.17
CA ASP A 136 8.86 -1.72 -11.44
C ASP A 136 10.03 -1.62 -10.45
N GLY A 137 10.13 -0.47 -9.79
CA GLY A 137 11.11 -0.21 -8.74
C GLY A 137 12.51 0.12 -9.21
N VAL A 138 12.73 0.23 -10.53
CA VAL A 138 13.98 0.64 -11.14
C VAL A 138 13.88 2.10 -11.59
N ARG A 139 14.90 2.91 -11.25
CA ARG A 139 14.95 4.31 -11.64
C ARG A 139 15.08 4.43 -13.16
N VAL A 140 14.23 5.25 -13.77
CA VAL A 140 14.34 5.61 -15.18
C VAL A 140 15.16 6.90 -15.29
N VAL A 141 16.29 6.83 -15.99
CA VAL A 141 17.03 8.03 -16.38
C VAL A 141 16.39 8.52 -17.67
N GLU A 142 15.67 9.64 -17.62
CA GLU A 142 15.23 10.30 -18.84
C GLU A 142 16.48 10.86 -19.53
N GLU A 143 16.97 10.17 -20.56
CA GLU A 143 17.92 10.78 -21.50
C GLU A 143 17.23 11.98 -22.13
N ILE A 144 17.72 13.17 -21.79
CA ILE A 144 17.38 14.41 -22.50
C ILE A 144 17.93 14.24 -23.92
N THR A 145 17.13 13.67 -24.81
CA THR A 145 17.42 13.71 -26.25
C THR A 145 17.17 15.15 -26.68
N ASP A 146 18.28 15.87 -26.87
CA ASP A 146 18.40 17.25 -27.32
C ASP A 146 17.91 17.41 -28.78
N ARG A 147 16.67 16.99 -29.06
CA ARG A 147 16.06 16.98 -30.40
C ARG A 147 15.41 18.31 -30.82
N ASN A 148 15.54 19.37 -30.02
CA ASN A 148 14.92 20.67 -30.26
C ASN A 148 15.92 21.82 -30.54
N ARG A 149 17.13 21.52 -31.03
CA ARG A 149 18.12 22.56 -31.41
C ARG A 149 18.33 22.78 -32.92
N GLU A 150 17.74 21.97 -33.80
CA GLU A 150 17.92 22.09 -35.26
C GLU A 150 16.69 22.61 -36.04
N ALA A 151 15.63 23.08 -35.37
CA ALA A 151 14.47 23.67 -36.05
C ALA A 151 14.54 25.20 -36.24
N VAL A 152 15.66 25.85 -35.88
CA VAL A 152 15.82 27.33 -35.98
C VAL A 152 17.23 27.72 -36.43
N ALA A 153 17.77 27.09 -37.48
CA ALA A 153 18.99 27.54 -38.16
C ALA A 153 18.73 27.68 -39.67
#